data_AF-A0A1G0LPC1-F1
#
_entry.id   AF-A0A1G0LPC1-F1
#
_cell.length_a   1.000
_cell.length_b   1.000
_cell.length_c   1.000
_cell.angle_alpha   90.00
_cell.angle_beta   90.00
_cell.angle_gamma   90.00
#
_symmetry.space_group_name_H-M   'P 1'
#
loop_
_entity.id
_entity.type
_entity.pdbx_description
1 polymer ?
#
loop_
_entity_poly.entity_id
_entity_poly.type
_entity_poly.pdbx_seq_one_letter_code
_entity_poly.pdbx_strand_id
1 'polypeptide(L)'
;MSMSPDTVVLNEPQRRHFAVLLAMLEDTLADVEAIAAGPAASGRLRAQEHDLPRGLDAALRPYVVQLRGELVALADRLGLVGQSHLASRRLQALLLASIVRMEDSTSDRIRGYGAVDESVKREVDPALRRMHATLERMLAAASGAEARGSDSGGEAP
;
A
#
# COMPACT_ATOMS: atom_id res chain seq x y z
N MET A 1 -27.79 -6.16 37.90
CA MET A 1 -27.72 -5.11 36.86
C MET A 1 -26.27 -4.67 36.78
N SER A 2 -25.48 -5.28 35.91
CA SER A 2 -24.05 -4.94 35.74
C SER A 2 -23.94 -3.76 34.79
N MET A 3 -23.19 -2.75 35.22
CA MET A 3 -22.92 -1.49 34.51
C MET A 3 -22.45 -1.77 33.07
N SER A 4 -23.12 -1.16 32.10
CA SER A 4 -22.61 -1.04 30.74
C SER A 4 -21.31 -0.23 30.77
N PRO A 5 -20.27 -0.61 30.00
CA PRO A 5 -18.98 0.07 29.99
C PRO A 5 -19.14 1.50 29.47
N ASP A 6 -18.43 2.46 30.08
CA ASP A 6 -18.39 3.87 29.70
C ASP A 6 -18.20 4.03 28.19
N THR A 7 -19.24 4.45 27.49
CA THR A 7 -19.18 4.76 26.06
C THR A 7 -18.44 6.07 25.86
N VAL A 8 -17.30 6.02 25.17
CA VAL A 8 -16.52 7.21 24.85
C VAL A 8 -17.26 8.02 23.78
N VAL A 9 -17.74 9.20 24.15
CA VAL A 9 -18.43 10.11 23.21
C VAL A 9 -17.39 10.97 22.50
N LEU A 10 -17.07 10.61 21.25
CA LEU A 10 -16.18 11.38 20.37
C LEU A 10 -16.98 12.30 19.43
N ASN A 11 -16.51 13.54 19.26
CA ASN A 11 -16.94 14.38 18.13
C ASN A 11 -16.32 13.90 16.81
N GLU A 12 -16.83 14.41 15.67
CA GLU A 12 -16.41 13.93 14.36
C GLU A 12 -14.90 14.13 14.06
N PRO A 13 -14.29 15.29 14.35
CA PRO A 13 -12.83 15.44 14.24
C PRO A 13 -12.03 14.42 15.06
N GLN A 14 -12.44 14.17 16.31
CA GLN A 14 -11.79 13.18 17.19
C GLN A 14 -11.95 11.76 16.65
N ARG A 15 -13.17 11.42 16.21
CA ARG A 15 -13.48 10.12 15.60
C ARG A 15 -12.59 9.87 14.39
N ARG A 16 -12.46 10.86 13.50
CA ARG A 16 -11.58 10.78 12.33
C ARG A 16 -10.11 10.64 12.71
N HIS A 17 -9.65 11.41 13.70
CA HIS A 17 -8.27 11.32 14.19
C HIS A 17 -7.94 9.92 14.69
N PHE A 18 -8.77 9.35 15.56
CA PHE A 18 -8.56 8.01 16.09
C PHE A 18 -8.70 6.93 15.00
N ALA A 19 -9.65 7.06 14.07
CA ALA A 19 -9.76 6.14 12.95
C ALA A 19 -8.46 6.07 12.12
N VAL A 20 -7.87 7.22 11.81
CA VAL A 20 -6.57 7.28 11.10
C VAL A 20 -5.45 6.66 11.93
N LEU A 21 -5.36 7.00 13.22
CA LEU A 21 -4.32 6.49 14.11
C LEU A 21 -4.38 4.96 14.23
N LEU A 22 -5.56 4.39 14.46
CA LEU A 22 -5.71 2.94 14.61
C LEU A 22 -5.43 2.22 13.29
N ALA A 23 -5.89 2.76 12.15
CA ALA A 23 -5.57 2.19 10.84
C ALA A 23 -4.06 2.20 10.53
N MET A 24 -3.35 3.27 10.90
CA MET A 24 -1.88 3.32 10.76
C MET A 24 -1.18 2.27 11.64
N LEU A 25 -1.73 1.98 12.83
CA LEU A 25 -1.18 0.94 13.69
C LEU A 25 -1.47 -0.46 13.13
N GLU A 26 -2.66 -0.69 12.56
CA GLU A 26 -2.98 -1.94 11.84
C GLU A 26 -2.02 -2.18 10.67
N ASP A 27 -1.75 -1.15 9.85
CA ASP A 27 -0.79 -1.21 8.75
C ASP A 27 0.62 -1.54 9.26
N THR A 28 1.05 -0.91 10.35
CA THR A 28 2.35 -1.18 10.98
C THR A 28 2.47 -2.63 11.46
N LEU A 29 1.42 -3.18 12.07
CA LEU A 29 1.40 -4.57 12.52
C LEU A 29 1.46 -5.54 11.33
N ALA A 30 0.78 -5.24 10.22
CA ALA A 30 0.85 -6.03 9.00
C ALA A 30 2.26 -6.00 8.37
N ASP A 31 2.93 -4.85 8.38
CA ASP A 31 4.31 -4.73 7.90
C ASP A 31 5.28 -5.50 8.80
N VAL A 32 5.11 -5.44 10.13
CA VAL A 32 5.91 -6.24 11.10
C VAL A 32 5.76 -7.73 10.84
N GLU A 33 4.52 -8.21 10.66
CA GLU A 33 4.26 -9.62 10.34
C GLU A 33 4.91 -10.00 9.00
N ALA A 34 4.78 -9.17 7.96
CA ALA A 34 5.36 -9.43 6.65
C ALA A 34 6.90 -9.48 6.68
N ILE A 35 7.54 -8.56 7.42
CA ILE A 35 9.00 -8.52 7.60
C ILE A 35 9.49 -9.72 8.42
N ALA A 36 8.79 -10.05 9.50
CA ALA A 36 9.16 -11.16 10.38
C ALA A 36 8.96 -12.53 9.72
N ALA A 37 8.01 -12.67 8.80
CA ALA A 37 7.74 -13.90 8.05
C ALA A 37 8.87 -14.30 7.07
N GLY A 38 9.83 -13.40 6.81
CA GLY A 38 11.00 -13.68 6.00
C GLY A 38 11.18 -12.69 4.84
N PRO A 39 12.22 -12.88 4.00
CA PRO A 39 12.56 -11.91 2.98
C PRO A 39 11.43 -11.78 1.94
N ALA A 40 10.90 -10.57 1.80
CA ALA A 40 10.11 -10.18 0.65
C ALA A 40 10.98 -10.22 -0.63
N ALA A 41 10.31 -10.29 -1.78
CA ALA A 41 10.96 -10.40 -3.09
C ALA A 41 12.14 -9.41 -3.25
N SER A 42 13.35 -9.94 -3.41
CA SER A 42 14.55 -9.14 -3.64
C SER A 42 14.54 -8.58 -5.06
N GLY A 43 14.63 -7.25 -5.19
CA GLY A 43 14.77 -6.58 -6.48
C GLY A 43 16.24 -6.47 -6.88
N ARG A 44 16.54 -6.44 -8.18
CA ARG A 44 17.92 -6.27 -8.68
C ARG A 44 18.61 -4.99 -8.16
N LEU A 45 17.83 -3.94 -7.87
CA LEU A 45 18.32 -2.64 -7.41
C LEU A 45 18.40 -2.51 -5.88
N ARG A 46 17.72 -3.39 -5.14
CA ARG A 46 17.67 -3.39 -3.68
C ARG A 46 17.60 -4.83 -3.20
N ALA A 47 18.70 -5.33 -2.65
CA ALA A 47 18.68 -6.54 -1.85
C ALA A 47 18.23 -6.15 -0.44
N GLN A 48 17.17 -6.79 0.05
CA GLN A 48 16.83 -6.71 1.46
C GLN A 48 17.65 -7.78 2.18
N GLU A 49 18.66 -7.35 2.93
CA GLU A 49 19.38 -8.25 3.84
C GLU A 49 18.43 -8.61 4.98
N HIS A 50 18.26 -9.91 5.23
CA HIS A 50 17.44 -10.39 6.34
C HIS A 50 18.35 -10.60 7.55
N ASP A 51 18.62 -9.51 8.25
CA ASP A 51 19.47 -9.45 9.45
C ASP A 51 18.71 -9.78 10.74
N LEU A 52 17.47 -10.27 10.62
CA LEU A 52 16.62 -10.61 11.74
C LEU A 52 17.02 -11.98 12.35
N PRO A 53 17.03 -12.10 13.69
CA PRO A 53 17.27 -13.38 14.35
C PRO A 53 16.29 -14.46 13.91
N ARG A 54 16.78 -15.69 13.74
CA ARG A 54 15.91 -16.86 13.51
C ARG A 54 14.92 -16.98 14.66
N GLY A 55 13.64 -17.17 14.33
CA GLY A 55 12.58 -17.32 15.32
C GLY A 55 12.00 -15.99 15.84
N LEU A 56 12.43 -14.84 15.30
CA LEU A 56 11.85 -13.54 15.67
C LEU A 56 10.33 -13.48 15.43
N ASP A 57 9.82 -14.04 14.33
CA ASP A 57 8.36 -14.20 14.11
C ASP A 57 7.69 -14.86 15.32
N ALA A 58 8.17 -16.04 15.72
CA ALA A 58 7.59 -16.78 16.83
C ALA A 58 7.63 -15.98 18.14
N ALA A 59 8.68 -15.18 18.35
CA ALA A 59 8.81 -14.31 19.52
C ALA A 59 7.88 -13.09 19.46
N LEU A 60 7.64 -12.52 18.28
CA LEU A 60 6.79 -11.33 18.10
C LEU A 60 5.29 -11.66 18.05
N ARG A 61 4.93 -12.86 17.58
CA ARG A 61 3.55 -13.28 17.35
C ARG A 61 2.62 -13.07 18.55
N PRO A 62 2.98 -13.40 19.81
CA PRO A 62 2.09 -13.15 20.95
C PRO A 62 1.78 -11.66 21.14
N TYR A 63 2.76 -10.79 20.94
CA TYR A 63 2.59 -9.33 21.08
C TYR A 63 1.74 -8.75 19.96
N VAL A 64 1.93 -9.22 18.72
CA VAL A 64 1.10 -8.81 17.58
C VAL A 64 -0.35 -9.23 17.79
N VAL A 65 -0.59 -10.47 18.23
CA VAL A 65 -1.93 -10.96 18.55
C VAL A 65 -2.58 -10.14 19.65
N GLN A 66 -1.83 -9.83 20.72
CA GLN A 66 -2.33 -8.97 21.80
C GLN A 66 -2.72 -7.57 21.29
N LEU A 67 -1.83 -6.90 20.56
CA LEU A 67 -2.08 -5.55 20.04
C LEU A 67 -3.26 -5.52 19.05
N ARG A 68 -3.41 -6.53 18.19
CA ARG A 68 -4.60 -6.67 17.32
C ARG A 68 -5.89 -6.77 18.15
N GLY A 69 -5.87 -7.53 19.24
CA GLY A 69 -7.00 -7.64 20.15
C GLY A 69 -7.34 -6.32 20.85
N GLU A 70 -6.32 -5.60 21.35
CA GLU A 70 -6.48 -4.29 21.98
C GLU A 70 -7.01 -3.24 21.00
N LEU A 71 -6.55 -3.25 19.75
CA LEU A 71 -7.02 -2.39 18.67
C LEU A 71 -8.51 -2.58 18.39
N VAL A 72 -8.96 -3.84 18.23
CA VAL A 72 -10.37 -4.16 17.99
C VAL A 72 -11.22 -3.68 19.17
N ALA A 73 -10.82 -4.01 20.40
CA ALA A 73 -11.54 -3.61 21.60
C ALA A 73 -11.60 -2.07 21.78
N LEU A 74 -10.55 -1.35 21.37
CA LEU A 74 -10.54 0.10 21.39
C LEU A 74 -11.44 0.68 20.28
N ALA A 75 -11.36 0.18 19.06
CA ALA A 75 -12.20 0.60 17.95
C ALA A 75 -13.70 0.44 18.28
N ASP A 76 -14.07 -0.70 18.87
CA ASP A 76 -15.43 -0.99 19.32
C ASP A 76 -15.90 0.01 20.39
N ARG A 77 -15.07 0.29 21.40
CA ARG A 77 -15.38 1.27 22.45
C ARG A 77 -15.55 2.70 21.93
N LEU A 78 -14.83 3.05 20.87
CA LEU A 78 -14.90 4.36 20.22
C LEU A 78 -16.04 4.44 19.17
N GLY A 79 -16.73 3.33 18.91
CA GLY A 79 -17.75 3.24 17.86
C GLY A 79 -17.17 3.54 16.47
N LEU A 80 -15.94 3.08 16.22
CA LEU A 80 -15.30 3.20 14.92
C LEU A 80 -15.75 2.02 14.07
N VAL A 81 -16.45 2.32 12.97
CA VAL A 81 -16.79 1.30 11.98
C VAL A 81 -15.56 1.10 11.10
N GLY A 82 -15.08 -0.14 11.00
CA GLY A 82 -13.95 -0.48 10.13
C GLY A 82 -14.15 0.09 8.74
N GLN A 83 -13.22 0.95 8.31
CA GLN A 83 -13.24 1.43 6.94
C GLN A 83 -12.72 0.29 6.07
N SER A 84 -13.61 -0.34 5.29
CA SER A 84 -13.19 -1.28 4.26
C SER A 84 -12.41 -0.50 3.19
N HIS A 85 -11.09 -0.43 3.37
CA HIS A 85 -10.20 -0.02 2.31
C HIS A 85 -10.20 -1.15 1.29
N LEU A 86 -10.95 -0.98 0.21
CA LEU A 86 -10.89 -1.88 -0.92
C LEU A 86 -9.43 -2.02 -1.33
N ALA A 87 -8.87 -3.23 -1.24
CA ALA A 87 -7.48 -3.51 -1.59
C ALA A 87 -7.13 -2.99 -3.00
N SER A 88 -8.12 -2.94 -3.90
CA SER A 88 -8.03 -2.31 -5.21
C SER A 88 -7.68 -0.82 -5.15
N ARG A 89 -8.28 -0.03 -4.25
CA ARG A 89 -7.97 1.40 -4.09
C ARG A 89 -6.55 1.61 -3.57
N ARG A 90 -6.10 0.78 -2.62
CA ARG A 90 -4.71 0.83 -2.13
C ARG A 90 -3.72 0.50 -3.24
N LEU A 91 -3.99 -0.58 -3.99
CA LEU A 91 -3.18 -0.97 -5.15
C LEU A 91 -3.13 0.15 -6.20
N GLN A 92 -4.28 0.75 -6.54
CA GLN A 92 -4.36 1.88 -7.47
C GLN A 92 -3.51 3.07 -7.00
N ALA A 93 -3.61 3.44 -5.71
CA ALA A 93 -2.82 4.53 -5.15
C ALA A 93 -1.31 4.25 -5.22
N LEU A 94 -0.87 3.03 -4.91
CA LEU A 94 0.54 2.62 -4.99
C LEU A 94 1.07 2.65 -6.43
N LEU A 95 0.27 2.18 -7.39
CA LEU A 95 0.61 2.21 -8.81
C LEU A 95 0.69 3.64 -9.34
N LEU A 96 -0.30 4.49 -9.02
CA LEU A 96 -0.33 5.89 -9.42
C LEU A 96 0.86 6.66 -8.83
N ALA A 97 1.16 6.47 -7.55
CA ALA A 97 2.33 7.10 -6.93
C ALA A 97 3.65 6.65 -7.60
N SER A 98 3.72 5.41 -8.08
CA SER A 98 4.90 4.90 -8.79
C SER A 98 5.01 5.47 -10.19
N ILE A 99 3.89 5.61 -10.91
CA ILE A 99 3.80 6.29 -12.21
C ILE A 99 4.35 7.72 -12.10
N VAL A 100 3.80 8.52 -11.18
CA VAL A 100 4.22 9.91 -10.98
C VAL A 100 5.72 10.00 -10.68
N ARG A 101 6.24 9.15 -9.79
CA ARG A 101 7.68 9.11 -9.49
C ARG A 101 8.55 8.85 -10.73
N MET A 102 8.10 8.02 -11.66
CA MET A 102 8.87 7.75 -12.88
C MET A 102 8.80 8.89 -13.88
N GLU A 103 7.66 9.57 -14.01
CA GLU A 103 7.52 10.77 -14.84
C GLU A 103 8.49 11.87 -14.37
N ASP A 104 8.60 12.05 -13.05
CA ASP A 104 9.53 12.99 -12.42
C ASP A 104 11.00 12.56 -12.50
N SER A 105 11.28 11.32 -12.92
CA SER A 105 12.65 10.78 -13.04
C SER A 105 13.22 10.85 -14.46
N THR A 106 12.53 11.49 -15.40
CA THR A 106 13.00 11.68 -16.78
C THR A 106 14.17 12.66 -16.88
N SER A 107 15.01 12.54 -17.91
CA SER A 107 16.19 13.41 -18.09
C SER A 107 15.85 14.91 -18.06
N ASP A 108 14.65 15.28 -18.51
CA ASP A 108 14.18 16.67 -18.52
C ASP A 108 13.77 17.17 -17.14
N ARG A 109 13.29 16.28 -16.26
CA ARG A 109 12.82 16.62 -14.90
C ARG A 109 13.93 16.58 -13.86
N ILE A 110 14.97 15.75 -14.07
CA ILE A 110 16.08 15.64 -13.12
C ILE A 110 17.19 16.68 -13.32
N ARG A 111 17.06 17.61 -14.27
CA ARG A 111 18.05 18.69 -14.51
C ARG A 111 18.29 19.58 -13.29
N GLY A 112 17.33 19.65 -12.37
CA GLY A 112 17.48 20.35 -11.08
C GLY A 112 18.55 19.75 -10.17
N TYR A 113 19.00 18.52 -10.43
CA TYR A 113 20.05 17.82 -9.67
C TYR A 113 21.45 17.97 -10.28
N GLY A 114 21.60 18.67 -11.41
CA GLY A 114 22.87 18.91 -12.07
C GLY A 114 22.84 18.68 -13.58
N ALA A 115 24.01 18.75 -14.22
CA ALA A 115 24.15 18.43 -15.64
C ALA A 115 23.78 16.97 -15.90
N VAL A 116 22.89 16.74 -16.85
CA VAL A 116 22.42 15.41 -17.25
C VAL A 116 23.15 15.00 -18.53
N ASP A 117 23.79 13.83 -18.51
CA ASP A 117 24.46 13.30 -19.70
C ASP A 117 23.43 12.89 -20.78
N GLU A 118 23.72 13.15 -22.05
CA GLU A 118 22.85 12.75 -23.17
C GLU A 118 22.62 11.23 -23.25
N SER A 119 23.50 10.41 -22.68
CA SER A 119 23.28 8.97 -22.54
C SER A 119 22.05 8.64 -21.69
N VAL A 120 21.68 9.48 -20.72
CA VAL A 120 20.48 9.28 -19.89
C VAL A 120 19.22 9.38 -20.76
N LYS A 121 19.15 10.41 -21.60
CA LYS A 121 18.05 10.60 -22.54
C LYS A 121 17.96 9.47 -23.59
N ARG A 122 19.11 8.94 -24.03
CA ARG A 122 19.16 7.86 -25.02
C ARG A 122 18.83 6.49 -24.45
N GLU A 123 19.28 6.17 -23.24
CA GLU A 123 19.22 4.81 -22.69
C GLU A 123 18.17 4.65 -21.57
N VAL A 124 18.09 5.63 -20.67
CA VAL A 124 17.26 5.55 -19.46
C VAL A 124 15.81 5.96 -19.76
N ASP A 125 15.59 7.08 -20.45
CA ASP A 125 14.23 7.56 -20.74
C ASP A 125 13.37 6.55 -21.52
N PRO A 126 13.88 5.82 -22.55
CA PRO A 126 13.09 4.77 -23.18
C PRO A 126 12.78 3.61 -22.24
N ALA A 127 13.69 3.25 -21.32
CA ALA A 127 13.46 2.20 -20.34
C ALA A 127 12.38 2.61 -19.33
N LEU A 128 12.45 3.84 -18.81
CA LEU A 128 11.42 4.41 -17.92
C LEU A 128 10.05 4.45 -18.60
N ARG A 129 9.98 4.86 -19.88
CA ARG A 129 8.72 4.82 -20.65
C ARG A 129 8.13 3.41 -20.79
N ARG A 130 8.96 2.37 -21.00
CA ARG A 130 8.48 0.97 -21.05
C ARG A 130 7.95 0.49 -19.70
N MET A 131 8.62 0.86 -18.61
CA MET A 131 8.14 0.57 -17.26
C MET A 131 6.82 1.31 -16.98
N HIS A 132 6.70 2.55 -17.45
CA HIS A 132 5.51 3.40 -17.25
C HIS A 132 4.29 2.76 -17.88
N ALA A 133 4.38 2.39 -19.16
CA ALA A 133 3.33 1.67 -19.87
C ALA A 133 2.94 0.33 -19.20
N THR A 134 3.87 -0.30 -18.47
CA THR A 134 3.57 -1.52 -17.71
C THR A 134 2.78 -1.22 -16.45
N LEU A 135 3.15 -0.17 -15.71
CA LEU A 135 2.40 0.28 -14.53
C LEU A 135 0.99 0.77 -14.90
N GLU A 136 0.82 1.46 -16.03
CA GLU A 136 -0.49 1.88 -16.54
C GLU A 136 -1.40 0.70 -16.84
N ARG A 137 -0.87 -0.37 -17.46
CA ARG A 137 -1.62 -1.62 -17.69
C ARG A 137 -2.02 -2.29 -16.37
N MET A 138 -1.11 -2.35 -15.40
CA MET A 138 -1.44 -2.86 -14.06
C MET A 138 -2.55 -2.05 -13.40
N LEU A 139 -2.54 -0.72 -13.56
CA LEU A 139 -3.55 0.17 -13.01
C LEU A 139 -4.91 -0.02 -13.68
N ALA A 140 -4.94 -0.19 -15.00
CA ALA A 140 -6.15 -0.48 -15.77
C ALA A 140 -6.78 -1.83 -15.35
N ALA A 141 -5.95 -2.87 -15.19
CA ALA A 141 -6.37 -4.17 -14.69
C ALA A 141 -6.93 -4.08 -13.26
N ALA A 142 -6.23 -3.36 -12.36
CA ALA A 142 -6.68 -3.15 -10.98
C ALA A 142 -7.96 -2.32 -10.85
N SER A 143 -8.34 -1.58 -11.90
CA SER A 143 -9.58 -0.80 -11.98
C SER A 143 -10.74 -1.56 -12.62
N GLY A 144 -10.51 -2.79 -13.11
CA GLY A 144 -11.51 -3.60 -13.80
C GLY A 144 -11.93 -3.03 -15.17
N ALA A 145 -11.06 -2.23 -15.81
CA ALA A 145 -11.34 -1.63 -17.12
C ALA A 145 -11.19 -2.64 -18.27
N GLU A 146 -10.32 -3.65 -18.13
CA GLU A 146 -10.06 -4.64 -19.19
C GLU A 146 -11.18 -5.69 -19.34
N ALA A 147 -11.94 -5.98 -18.28
CA ALA A 147 -13.00 -7.00 -18.31
C ALA A 147 -14.27 -6.59 -19.09
N ARG A 148 -14.40 -5.32 -19.48
CA ARG A 148 -15.60 -4.79 -20.17
C ARG A 148 -15.41 -4.55 -21.67
N GLY A 149 -14.21 -4.83 -22.20
CA GLY A 149 -13.86 -4.57 -23.60
C GLY A 149 -14.03 -5.76 -24.56
N SER A 150 -14.40 -6.94 -24.06
CA SER A 150 -14.36 -8.19 -24.83
C SER A 150 -15.73 -8.84 -25.13
N ASP A 151 -16.86 -8.19 -24.81
CA ASP A 151 -18.19 -8.84 -24.88
C ASP A 151 -19.20 -8.13 -25.82
N SER A 152 -18.72 -7.40 -26.84
CA SER A 152 -19.59 -6.86 -27.91
C SER A 152 -19.13 -7.36 -29.28
N GLY A 153 -19.37 -8.64 -29.55
CA GLY A 153 -19.02 -9.26 -30.82
C GLY A 153 -19.90 -10.46 -31.15
N GLY A 154 -21.08 -10.19 -31.70
CA GLY A 154 -21.85 -11.13 -32.53
C GLY A 154 -22.84 -12.00 -31.77
N GLU A 155 -24.13 -11.82 -32.04
CA GLU A 155 -24.79 -12.56 -33.12
C GLU A 155 -26.22 -12.02 -33.30
N ALA A 156 -26.52 -11.54 -34.51
CA ALA A 156 -27.88 -11.33 -34.98
C ALA A 156 -28.06 -12.24 -36.20
N PRO A 157 -29.08 -13.12 -36.22
CA PRO A 157 -29.63 -13.61 -37.47
C PRO A 157 -30.60 -12.59 -38.09
#